data_AF-A0A954FNF6-F1
#
_entry.id   AF-A0A954FNF6-F1
#
_cell.length_a   1.000
_cell.length_b   1.000
_cell.length_c   1.000
_cell.angle_alpha   90.00
_cell.angle_beta   90.00
_cell.angle_gamma   90.00
#
_symmetry.space_group_name_H-M   'P 1'
#
loop_
_entity.id
_entity.type
_entity.pdbx_description
1 polymer ?
#
loop_
_entity_poly.entity_id
_entity_poly.type
_entity_poly.pdbx_seq_one_letter_code
_entity_poly.pdbx_strand_id
1 'polypeptide(L)' 'MASQSRNIVFGSMGVAGLMGVAAILDLVLSAPFGGQMVWDIMLLLAAALVIYMGIDCLKEIR' A
#
# COMPACT_ATOMS: atom_id res chain seq x y z
N MET A 1 -23.30 10.05 1.16
CA MET A 1 -22.50 8.95 1.75
C MET A 1 -21.49 8.35 0.77
N ALA A 2 -21.79 8.16 -0.53
CA ALA A 2 -20.87 7.54 -1.49
C ALA A 2 -19.55 8.31 -1.76
N SER A 3 -19.56 9.65 -1.68
CA SER A 3 -18.37 10.50 -1.90
C SER A 3 -17.34 10.41 -0.78
N GLN A 4 -17.78 10.25 0.47
CA GLN A 4 -16.89 10.21 1.63
C GLN A 4 -16.11 8.90 1.70
N SER A 5 -16.77 7.78 1.38
CA SER A 5 -16.14 6.46 1.25
C SER A 5 -15.05 6.46 0.18
N ARG A 6 -15.33 7.09 -0.98
CA ARG A 6 -14.38 7.19 -2.09
C ARG A 6 -13.09 7.95 -1.72
N ASN A 7 -13.21 9.05 -0.97
CA ASN A 7 -12.05 9.83 -0.53
C ASN A 7 -11.18 9.07 0.47
N ILE A 8 -11.80 8.29 1.37
CA ILE A 8 -11.07 7.46 2.34
C ILE A 8 -10.30 6.35 1.63
N VAL A 9 -10.92 5.68 0.64
CA VAL A 9 -10.28 4.63 -0.16
C VAL A 9 -9.12 5.18 -1.01
N PHE A 10 -9.27 6.37 -1.59
CA PHE A 10 -8.15 7.05 -2.28
C PHE A 10 -7.01 7.40 -1.32
N GLY A 11 -7.34 7.87 -0.11
CA GLY A 11 -6.35 8.17 0.93
C GLY A 11 -5.58 6.92 1.38
N SER A 12 -6.27 5.82 1.63
CA SER A 12 -5.64 4.56 2.06
C SER A 12 -4.77 3.94 0.96
N MET A 13 -5.20 3.98 -0.30
CA MET A 13 -4.35 3.57 -1.43
C MET A 13 -3.11 4.42 -1.59
N GLY A 14 -3.21 5.75 -1.38
CA GLY A 14 -2.05 6.64 -1.44
C GLY A 14 -0.99 6.29 -0.38
N VAL A 15 -1.42 6.08 0.86
CA VAL A 15 -0.51 5.69 1.96
C VAL A 15 0.08 4.30 1.72
N ALA A 16 -0.72 3.34 1.25
CA ALA A 16 -0.24 2.00 0.89
C ALA A 16 0.79 2.04 -0.24
N GLY A 17 0.60 2.89 -1.25
CA GLY A 17 1.56 3.10 -2.32
C GLY A 17 2.90 3.65 -1.81
N LEU A 18 2.89 4.65 -0.93
CA LEU A 18 4.10 5.19 -0.30
C LEU A 18 4.82 4.12 0.54
N MET A 19 4.06 3.29 1.24
CA MET A 19 4.58 2.18 2.05
C MET A 19 5.22 1.09 1.19
N GLY A 20 4.64 0.76 0.03
CA GLY A 20 5.23 -0.15 -0.94
C GLY A 20 6.55 0.37 -1.52
N VAL A 21 6.62 1.67 -1.82
CA VAL A 21 7.88 2.32 -2.27
C VAL A 21 8.93 2.28 -1.16
N ALA A 22 8.55 2.53 0.10
CA ALA A 22 9.46 2.42 1.23
C ALA A 22 9.98 0.99 1.44
N ALA A 23 9.14 -0.03 1.26
CA ALA A 23 9.56 -1.43 1.33
C ALA A 23 10.51 -1.84 0.20
N ILE A 24 10.32 -1.30 -1.02
CA ILE A 24 11.24 -1.50 -2.14
C ILE A 24 12.59 -0.82 -1.87
N LEU A 25 12.57 0.40 -1.30
CA LEU A 25 13.79 1.10 -0.92
C LEU A 25 14.54 0.34 0.18
N ASP A 26 13.85 -0.27 1.13
CA ASP A 26 14.50 -1.06 2.17
C ASP A 26 15.20 -2.31 1.62
N LEU A 27 14.59 -3.00 0.64
CA LEU A 27 15.21 -4.14 -0.05
C LEU A 27 16.54 -3.78 -0.74
N VAL A 28 16.70 -2.52 -1.17
CA VAL A 28 17.88 -2.07 -1.92
C VAL A 28 18.92 -1.42 -1.02
N LEU A 29 18.50 -0.70 0.02
CA LEU A 29 19.37 0.13 0.86
C LEU A 29 19.58 -0.43 2.28
N SER A 30 18.85 -1.49 2.67
CA SER A 30 18.81 -2.08 4.03
C SER A 30 18.47 -1.07 5.14
N ALA A 31 17.91 0.07 4.76
CA ALA A 31 17.37 1.11 5.63
C ALA A 31 16.03 1.54 5.03
N PRO A 32 14.90 1.56 5.77
CA PRO A 32 14.74 1.88 7.20
C PRO A 32 14.26 0.77 8.17
N PHE A 33 13.94 -0.47 7.76
CA PHE A 33 13.48 -1.54 8.67
C PHE A 33 14.57 -2.56 9.04
N GLY A 34 15.83 -2.25 8.71
CA GLY A 34 17.01 -2.95 9.24
C GLY A 34 17.42 -4.21 8.47
N GLY A 35 17.01 -4.34 7.20
CA GLY A 35 17.42 -5.42 6.32
C GLY A 35 16.82 -6.80 6.67
N GLN A 36 15.74 -6.84 7.46
CA GLN A 36 14.98 -8.07 7.64
C GLN A 36 14.10 -8.33 6.40
N MET A 37 14.66 -9.12 5.47
CA MET A 37 14.00 -9.56 4.23
C MET A 37 12.55 -10.06 4.41
N VAL A 38 12.24 -10.70 5.55
CA VAL A 38 10.88 -11.16 5.84
C VAL A 38 9.90 -10.00 5.97
N TRP A 39 10.28 -8.94 6.67
CA TRP A 39 9.43 -7.75 6.83
C TRP A 39 9.24 -7.02 5.51
N ASP A 40 10.29 -6.88 4.71
CA ASP A 40 10.20 -6.17 3.44
C ASP A 40 9.22 -6.83 2.49
N ILE A 41 9.29 -8.17 2.38
CA ILE A 41 8.37 -8.95 1.54
C ILE A 41 6.94 -8.86 2.08
N MET A 42 6.74 -8.96 3.39
CA MET A 42 5.41 -8.85 4.00
C MET A 42 4.80 -7.46 3.79
N LEU A 43 5.59 -6.39 3.92
CA LEU A 43 5.15 -5.01 3.71
C LEU A 43 4.81 -4.75 2.24
N LEU A 44 5.59 -5.30 1.31
CA LEU A 44 5.37 -5.17 -0.12
C LEU A 44 4.09 -5.93 -0.54
N LEU A 45 3.88 -7.14 -0.02
CA LEU A 45 2.65 -7.91 -0.24
C LEU A 45 1.42 -7.21 0.37
N ALA A 46 1.54 -6.67 1.58
CA ALA A 46 0.47 -5.91 2.23
C ALA A 46 0.11 -4.66 1.41
N ALA A 47 1.10 -3.90 0.94
CA ALA A 47 0.88 -2.74 0.07
C ALA A 47 0.18 -3.14 -1.24
N ALA A 48 0.63 -4.22 -1.89
CA ALA A 48 0.01 -4.72 -3.11
C ALA A 48 -1.45 -5.14 -2.90
N LEU A 49 -1.75 -5.81 -1.78
CA LEU A 49 -3.11 -6.25 -1.45
C LEU A 49 -4.04 -5.06 -1.19
N VAL A 50 -3.60 -4.04 -0.45
CA VAL A 50 -4.39 -2.83 -0.20
C VAL A 50 -4.67 -2.06 -1.48
N ILE A 51 -3.70 -1.97 -2.40
CA ILE A 51 -3.91 -1.34 -3.71
C ILE A 51 -4.92 -2.15 -4.53
N TYR A 52 -4.79 -3.48 -4.55
CA TYR A 52 -5.73 -4.36 -5.26
C TYR A 52 -7.17 -4.18 -4.75
N MET A 53 -7.36 -4.24 -3.42
CA MET A 53 -8.68 -4.04 -2.81
C MET A 53 -9.21 -2.62 -3.04
N GLY A 54 -8.34 -1.60 -3.00
CA GLY A 54 -8.73 -0.22 -3.25
C GLY A 54 -9.21 -0.01 -4.69
N ILE A 55 -8.58 -0.67 -5.67
CA ILE A 55 -9.01 -0.65 -7.07
C ILE A 55 -10.39 -1.31 -7.22
N ASP A 56 -10.62 -2.45 -6.57
CA ASP A 56 -11.93 -3.12 -6.62
C ASP A 56 -13.04 -2.28 -5.98
N CYS A 57 -12.79 -1.66 -4.82
CA CYS A 57 -13.72 -0.69 -4.24
C CYS A 57 -13.99 0.51 -5.15
N LEU A 58 -12.98 1.02 -5.87
CA LEU A 58 -13.18 2.13 -6.82
C LEU A 58 -13.96 1.72 -8.07
N LYS A 59 -13.81 0.47 -8.54
CA LYS A 59 -14.61 -0.06 -9.64
C LYS A 59 -16.07 -0.22 -9.23
N GLU A 60 -16.33 -0.65 -7.99
CA GLU A 60 -17.69 -0.84 -7.46
C GLU A 60 -18.41 0.49 -7.16
N ILE A 61 -17.67 1.54 -6.81
CA ILE A 61 -18.22 2.89 -6.57
C ILE A 61 -18.55 3.64 -7.89
N ARG A 62 -17.95 3.24 -9.02
CA ARG A 62 -18.23 3.83 -10.34
C ARG A 62 -19.47 3.22 -10.97
#